data_AF-A0A482DS24-F1
#
_entry.id   AF-A0A482DS24-F1
#
_cell.length_a   1.000
_cell.length_b   1.000
_cell.length_c   1.000
_cell.angle_alpha   90.00
_cell.angle_beta   90.00
_cell.angle_gamma   90.00
#
_symmetry.space_group_name_H-M   'P 1'
#
loop_
_entity.id
_entity.type
_entity.pdbx_description
1 polymer ?
#
loop_
_entity_poly.entity_id
_entity_poly.type
_entity_poly.pdbx_seq_one_letter_code
_entity_poly.pdbx_strand_id
1 'polypeptide(L)'
;MAKFCLKYNIELKQPLPLTFNNGWFSGFIDSDGSVYYSETSGQVFISIFQKSIYLLELLVNVYGGKISPVSKKIDAFKYVVYKKDDLFNLIDNSFIQNPLRTLKLERVKLIKQFYTARFHRNSSSSTNEWLAFKNKWENYNSSILNEEVNPNSKN
;
A
#
# COMPACT_ATOMS: atom_id res chain seq x y z
N MET A 1 -17.33 22.99 8.89
CA MET A 1 -18.26 22.62 7.81
C MET A 1 -19.73 22.95 8.10
N ALA A 2 -20.33 22.50 9.23
CA ALA A 2 -21.77 22.67 9.48
C ALA A 2 -22.31 24.11 9.36
N LYS A 3 -21.56 25.12 9.80
CA LYS A 3 -21.96 26.54 9.72
C LYS A 3 -22.21 27.04 8.29
N PHE A 4 -21.53 26.48 7.29
CA PHE A 4 -21.70 26.89 5.90
C PHE A 4 -23.00 26.34 5.33
N CYS A 5 -23.28 25.04 5.53
CA CYS A 5 -24.53 24.41 5.11
C CYS A 5 -25.75 25.10 5.73
N LEU A 6 -25.68 25.42 7.03
CA LEU A 6 -26.74 26.17 7.73
C LEU A 6 -26.98 27.56 7.13
N LYS A 7 -25.91 28.29 6.76
CA LYS A 7 -26.02 29.64 6.17
C LYS A 7 -26.77 29.64 4.83
N TYR A 8 -26.61 28.59 4.03
CA TYR A 8 -27.21 28.48 2.70
C TYR A 8 -28.43 27.56 2.65
N ASN A 9 -28.96 27.15 3.81
CA ASN A 9 -30.07 26.20 3.92
C ASN A 9 -29.86 24.91 3.10
N ILE A 10 -28.61 24.43 3.08
CA ILE A 10 -28.23 23.18 2.42
C ILE A 10 -28.29 22.06 3.46
N GLU A 11 -28.99 20.98 3.13
CA GLU A 11 -29.02 19.77 3.96
C GLU A 11 -27.59 19.18 4.11
N LEU A 12 -27.14 19.05 5.35
CA LEU A 12 -25.82 18.47 5.64
C LEU A 12 -25.88 16.94 5.51
N LYS A 13 -25.33 16.40 4.42
CA LYS A 13 -25.17 14.96 4.23
C LYS A 13 -23.89 14.46 4.91
N GLN A 14 -24.03 13.43 5.73
CA GLN A 14 -22.87 12.74 6.32
C GLN A 14 -22.18 11.85 5.27
N PRO A 15 -20.84 11.71 5.32
CA PRO A 15 -20.15 10.79 4.44
C PRO A 15 -20.57 9.36 4.73
N LEU A 16 -20.67 8.55 3.68
CA LEU A 16 -20.86 7.11 3.84
C LEU A 16 -19.64 6.48 4.53
N PRO A 17 -19.83 5.45 5.37
CA PRO A 17 -18.71 4.73 5.97
C PRO A 17 -17.77 4.15 4.91
N LEU A 18 -16.48 4.12 5.24
CA LEU A 18 -15.48 3.45 4.41
C LEU A 18 -15.76 1.94 4.40
N THR A 19 -15.77 1.35 3.22
CA THR A 19 -15.94 -0.09 3.02
C THR A 19 -14.67 -0.68 2.42
N PHE A 20 -14.49 -1.99 2.57
CA PHE A 20 -13.28 -2.70 2.16
C PHE A 20 -13.04 -2.67 0.64
N ASN A 21 -14.12 -2.69 -0.15
CA ASN A 21 -14.10 -2.72 -1.61
C ASN A 21 -14.30 -1.33 -2.21
N ASN A 22 -13.62 -0.32 -1.66
CA ASN A 22 -13.69 1.06 -2.12
C ASN A 22 -12.30 1.53 -2.59
N GLY A 23 -12.24 2.19 -3.75
CA GLY A 23 -11.00 2.74 -4.30
C GLY A 23 -10.37 3.88 -3.51
N TRP A 24 -11.04 4.40 -2.47
CA TRP A 24 -10.51 5.43 -1.59
C TRP A 24 -9.17 5.02 -0.96
N PHE A 25 -9.03 3.77 -0.52
CA PHE A 25 -7.78 3.31 0.10
C PHE A 25 -6.64 3.22 -0.90
N SER A 26 -6.90 2.71 -2.11
CA SER A 26 -5.91 2.65 -3.19
C SER A 26 -5.44 4.04 -3.59
N GLY A 27 -6.38 4.99 -3.74
CA GLY A 27 -6.06 6.39 -4.02
C GLY A 27 -5.23 7.04 -2.89
N PHE A 28 -5.53 6.73 -1.64
CA PHE A 28 -4.77 7.27 -0.51
C PHE A 28 -3.35 6.69 -0.44
N ILE A 29 -3.17 5.41 -0.79
CA ILE A 29 -1.83 4.83 -0.93
C ILE A 29 -1.08 5.46 -2.10
N ASP A 30 -1.75 5.69 -3.22
CA ASP A 30 -1.16 6.33 -4.40
C ASP A 30 -0.66 7.76 -4.09
N SER A 31 -1.39 8.55 -3.29
CA SER A 31 -0.94 9.89 -2.89
C SER A 31 0.17 9.82 -1.82
N ASP A 32 -0.17 9.32 -0.63
CA ASP A 32 0.62 9.52 0.59
C ASP A 32 1.17 8.23 1.19
N GLY A 33 0.88 7.10 0.55
CA GLY A 33 1.33 5.79 0.99
C GLY A 33 2.74 5.41 0.54
N SER A 34 3.32 4.46 1.26
CA SER A 34 4.61 3.84 0.99
C SER A 34 4.51 2.32 1.07
N VAL A 35 5.18 1.64 0.14
CA VAL A 35 5.32 0.17 0.10
C VAL A 35 6.80 -0.17 0.16
N TYR A 36 7.22 -0.87 1.21
CA TYR A 36 8.63 -1.21 1.46
C TYR A 36 8.72 -2.50 2.30
N TYR A 37 9.90 -3.14 2.33
CA TYR A 37 10.15 -4.28 3.22
C TYR A 37 11.31 -4.00 4.18
N SER A 38 11.42 -4.79 5.23
CA SER A 38 12.59 -4.82 6.12
C SER A 38 13.24 -6.20 6.07
N GLU A 39 14.53 -6.25 5.76
CA GLU A 39 15.29 -7.49 5.84
C GLU A 39 15.41 -7.98 7.29
N THR A 40 15.59 -7.05 8.23
CA THR A 40 15.74 -7.31 9.66
C THR A 40 14.49 -7.95 10.24
N SER A 41 13.32 -7.34 10.05
CA SER A 41 12.07 -7.91 10.58
C SER A 41 11.51 -9.03 9.70
N GLY A 42 11.86 -9.06 8.42
CA GLY A 42 11.31 -10.03 7.48
C GLY A 42 9.88 -9.82 7.10
N GLN A 43 9.46 -8.55 7.07
CA GLN A 43 8.08 -8.17 6.79
C GLN A 43 8.05 -7.11 5.70
N VAL A 44 6.94 -7.10 4.97
CA VAL A 44 6.54 -6.02 4.09
C VAL A 44 5.61 -5.08 4.85
N PHE A 45 5.65 -3.81 4.50
CA PHE A 45 4.86 -2.75 5.10
C PHE A 45 4.19 -1.94 3.99
N ILE A 46 2.88 -1.75 4.14
CA ILE A 46 2.13 -0.69 3.47
C ILE A 46 1.82 0.35 4.54
N SER A 47 2.27 1.59 4.38
CA SER A 47 2.11 2.62 5.40
C SER A 47 1.65 3.95 4.86
N ILE A 48 0.92 4.72 5.67
CA ILE A 48 0.46 6.08 5.36
C ILE A 48 0.80 6.99 6.54
N PHE A 49 1.22 8.22 6.25
CA PHE A 49 1.51 9.24 7.25
C PHE A 49 0.43 10.32 7.24
N GLN A 50 -0.08 10.69 8.41
CA GLN A 50 -1.10 11.74 8.52
C GLN A 50 -1.04 12.44 9.88
N LYS A 51 -1.35 13.74 9.92
CA LYS A 51 -1.48 14.50 11.16
C LYS A 51 -2.76 14.15 11.93
N SER A 52 -3.86 13.94 11.18
CA SER A 52 -5.14 13.54 11.75
C SER A 52 -5.18 12.03 12.02
N ILE A 53 -5.20 11.65 13.31
CA ILE A 53 -5.37 10.25 13.73
C ILE A 53 -6.73 9.68 13.34
N TYR A 54 -7.79 10.49 13.35
CA TYR A 54 -9.16 10.07 13.05
C TYR A 54 -9.29 9.47 11.64
N LEU A 55 -8.54 10.01 10.67
CA LEU A 55 -8.53 9.45 9.32
C LEU A 55 -7.90 8.05 9.28
N LEU A 56 -6.88 7.82 10.09
CA LEU A 56 -6.18 6.54 10.16
C LEU A 56 -6.98 5.49 10.92
N GLU A 57 -7.75 5.88 11.93
CA GLU A 57 -8.62 4.95 12.69
C GLU A 57 -9.69 4.32 11.79
N LEU A 58 -10.22 5.08 10.83
CA LEU A 58 -11.13 4.54 9.80
C LEU A 58 -10.46 3.43 8.98
N LEU A 59 -9.16 3.54 8.72
CA LEU A 59 -8.41 2.51 8.00
C LEU A 59 -8.25 1.25 8.83
N VAL A 60 -7.95 1.39 10.12
CA VAL A 60 -7.76 0.23 11.01
C VAL A 60 -9.01 -0.64 11.08
N ASN A 61 -10.17 -0.01 11.18
CA ASN A 61 -11.44 -0.72 11.28
C ASN A 61 -11.80 -1.50 10.01
N VAL A 62 -11.31 -1.07 8.85
CA VAL A 62 -11.65 -1.67 7.55
C VAL A 62 -10.56 -2.64 7.07
N TYR A 63 -9.29 -2.25 7.19
CA TYR A 63 -8.15 -2.94 6.57
C TYR A 63 -7.18 -3.56 7.59
N GLY A 64 -7.46 -3.46 8.89
CA GLY A 64 -6.58 -3.98 9.94
C GLY A 64 -5.34 -3.11 10.17
N GLY A 65 -4.19 -3.71 10.46
CA GLY A 65 -2.97 -2.94 10.72
C GLY A 65 -2.92 -2.22 12.08
N LYS A 66 -2.05 -1.22 12.19
CA LYS A 66 -1.75 -0.51 13.44
C LYS A 66 -1.43 0.96 13.20
N ILE A 67 -1.78 1.81 14.16
CA ILE A 67 -1.36 3.22 14.22
C ILE A 67 -0.27 3.40 15.28
N SER A 68 0.74 4.20 14.98
CA SER A 68 1.77 4.62 15.93
C SER A 68 2.19 6.07 15.68
N PRO A 69 2.54 6.86 16.71
CA PRO A 69 3.19 8.15 16.52
C PRO A 69 4.48 8.01 15.70
N VAL A 70 4.76 8.96 14.82
CA VAL A 70 5.98 8.93 13.98
C VAL A 70 7.23 9.11 14.83
N SER A 71 7.23 10.13 15.69
CA SER A 71 8.27 10.36 16.69
C SER A 71 7.77 11.34 17.74
N LYS A 72 8.53 11.55 18.82
CA LYS A 72 8.21 12.56 19.84
C LYS A 72 8.29 14.01 19.32
N LYS A 73 8.97 14.25 18.19
CA LYS A 73 9.24 15.59 17.64
C LYS A 73 8.32 15.96 16.47
N ILE A 74 7.62 14.99 15.90
CA ILE A 74 6.79 15.17 14.71
C ILE A 74 5.36 14.86 15.13
N ASP A 75 4.50 15.89 15.07
CA ASP A 75 3.06 15.76 15.31
C ASP A 75 2.38 15.11 14.09
N ALA A 76 2.62 13.81 13.95
CA ALA A 76 2.04 12.97 12.93
C ALA A 76 1.99 11.53 13.40
N PHE A 77 1.09 10.78 12.77
CA PHE A 77 0.85 9.38 13.00
C PHE A 77 1.16 8.59 11.74
N LYS A 78 1.60 7.35 11.94
CA LYS A 78 1.83 6.36 10.90
C LYS A 78 0.83 5.25 11.07
N TYR A 79 0.02 5.04 10.04
CA TYR A 79 -0.75 3.81 9.86
C TYR A 79 0.10 2.79 9.11
N VAL A 80 0.07 1.53 9.51
CA VAL A 80 0.84 0.47 8.86
C VAL A 80 0.11 -0.87 8.85
N VAL A 81 0.05 -1.49 7.67
CA VAL A 81 -0.36 -2.89 7.47
C VAL A 81 0.91 -3.70 7.25
N TYR A 82 1.10 -4.75 8.06
CA TYR A 82 2.31 -5.58 8.03
C TYR A 82 2.06 -7.06 8.32
N LYS A 83 0.88 -7.42 8.84
CA LYS A 83 0.52 -8.83 9.02
C LYS A 83 0.37 -9.46 7.65
N LYS A 84 0.96 -10.64 7.47
CA LYS A 84 0.98 -11.35 6.18
C LYS A 84 -0.44 -11.57 5.64
N ASP A 85 -1.36 -12.00 6.51
CA ASP A 85 -2.74 -12.30 6.12
C ASP A 85 -3.49 -11.03 5.69
N ASP A 86 -3.33 -9.92 6.42
CA ASP A 86 -3.91 -8.62 6.06
C ASP A 86 -3.37 -8.15 4.70
N LEU A 87 -2.06 -8.26 4.46
CA LEU A 87 -1.43 -7.90 3.19
C LEU A 87 -1.96 -8.76 2.03
N PHE A 88 -2.11 -10.06 2.25
CA PHE A 88 -2.62 -10.97 1.23
C PHE A 88 -4.09 -10.70 0.94
N ASN A 89 -4.89 -10.44 1.96
CA ASN A 89 -6.29 -10.05 1.82
C ASN A 89 -6.44 -8.75 1.02
N LEU A 90 -5.57 -7.75 1.24
CA LEU A 90 -5.56 -6.54 0.43
C LEU A 90 -5.25 -6.83 -1.04
N ILE A 91 -4.25 -7.67 -1.31
CA ILE A 91 -3.84 -8.03 -2.67
C ILE A 91 -4.94 -8.81 -3.40
N ASP A 92 -5.55 -9.79 -2.73
CA ASP A 92 -6.45 -10.75 -3.36
C ASP A 92 -7.90 -10.26 -3.45
N ASN A 93 -8.25 -9.20 -2.72
CA ASN A 93 -9.62 -8.72 -2.68
C ASN A 93 -9.70 -7.22 -3.01
N SER A 94 -9.06 -6.36 -2.22
CA SER A 94 -9.21 -4.90 -2.36
C SER A 94 -8.54 -4.37 -3.64
N PHE A 95 -7.27 -4.72 -3.89
CA PHE A 95 -6.49 -4.20 -5.01
C PHE A 95 -6.78 -4.90 -6.34
N ILE A 96 -7.48 -6.04 -6.36
CA ILE A 96 -8.05 -6.59 -7.60
C ILE A 96 -9.16 -5.68 -8.11
N GLN A 97 -10.06 -5.26 -7.22
CA GLN A 97 -11.22 -4.44 -7.60
C GLN A 97 -10.82 -2.99 -7.84
N ASN A 98 -9.93 -2.46 -6.99
CA ASN A 98 -9.47 -1.09 -7.04
C ASN A 98 -7.93 -1.07 -7.03
N PRO A 99 -7.27 -1.31 -8.17
CA PRO A 99 -5.81 -1.32 -8.23
C PRO A 99 -5.23 0.07 -7.97
N LEU A 100 -4.03 0.10 -7.41
CA LEU A 100 -3.20 1.30 -7.37
C LEU A 100 -2.88 1.74 -8.81
N ARG A 101 -2.77 3.04 -9.03
CA ARG A 101 -2.49 3.67 -10.32
C ARG A 101 -1.06 4.20 -10.43
N THR A 102 -0.28 4.13 -9.36
CA THR A 102 1.14 4.49 -9.37
C THR A 102 2.05 3.25 -9.42
N LEU A 103 3.35 3.49 -9.58
CA LEU A 103 4.41 2.47 -9.56
C LEU A 103 4.43 1.64 -8.24
N LYS A 104 3.75 2.11 -7.20
CA LYS A 104 3.53 1.35 -5.96
C LYS A 104 2.79 0.03 -6.23
N LEU A 105 1.96 -0.06 -7.27
CA LEU A 105 1.30 -1.31 -7.66
C LEU A 105 2.30 -2.42 -7.95
N GLU A 106 3.42 -2.11 -8.62
CA GLU A 106 4.43 -3.11 -8.96
C GLU A 106 5.07 -3.70 -7.70
N ARG A 107 5.34 -2.86 -6.68
CA ARG A 107 5.78 -3.35 -5.37
C ARG A 107 4.72 -4.20 -4.67
N VAL A 108 3.45 -3.81 -4.76
CA VAL A 108 2.33 -4.60 -4.20
C VAL A 108 2.24 -5.99 -4.84
N LYS A 109 2.42 -6.11 -6.16
CA LYS A 109 2.44 -7.40 -6.86
C LYS A 109 3.58 -8.33 -6.38
N LEU A 110 4.70 -7.75 -5.90
CA LEU A 110 5.87 -8.50 -5.43
C LEU A 110 5.75 -8.97 -3.97
N ILE A 111 4.75 -8.54 -3.21
CA ILE A 111 4.64 -8.86 -1.78
C ILE A 111 4.54 -10.37 -1.53
N LYS A 112 3.75 -11.09 -2.34
CA LYS A 112 3.68 -12.55 -2.22
C LYS A 112 5.02 -13.22 -2.52
N GLN A 113 5.71 -12.74 -3.55
CA GLN A 113 7.04 -13.22 -3.94
C GLN A 113 8.08 -12.97 -2.84
N PHE A 114 8.01 -11.84 -2.12
CA PHE A 114 8.88 -11.57 -0.96
C PHE A 114 8.80 -12.70 0.07
N TYR A 115 7.58 -13.10 0.45
CA TYR A 115 7.41 -14.13 1.47
C TYR A 115 7.88 -15.50 0.97
N THR A 116 7.69 -15.83 -0.30
CA THR A 116 8.23 -17.08 -0.89
C THR A 116 9.75 -17.07 -0.93
N ALA A 117 10.37 -16.05 -1.54
CA ALA A 117 11.83 -15.97 -1.70
C ALA A 117 12.58 -15.87 -0.35
N ARG A 118 11.96 -15.25 0.67
CA ARG A 118 12.56 -15.14 2.00
C ARG A 118 12.76 -16.49 2.68
N PHE A 119 11.84 -17.46 2.51
CA PHE A 119 11.99 -18.79 3.12
C PHE A 119 13.28 -19.48 2.70
N HIS A 120 13.76 -19.18 1.49
CA HIS A 120 14.95 -19.81 0.97
C HIS A 120 16.23 -19.26 1.58
N ARG A 121 16.31 -17.98 2.04
CA ARG A 121 17.52 -17.22 2.42
C ARG A 121 18.61 -17.96 3.25
N ASN A 122 18.29 -19.06 3.91
CA ASN A 122 19.21 -19.87 4.71
C ASN A 122 19.77 -21.12 3.99
N SER A 123 19.47 -21.36 2.70
CA SER A 123 20.04 -22.49 1.92
C SER A 123 21.11 -22.02 0.92
N SER A 124 22.07 -22.87 0.57
CA SER A 124 23.17 -22.56 -0.37
C SER A 124 22.70 -22.21 -1.79
N SER A 125 21.49 -22.62 -2.19
CA SER A 125 20.83 -22.30 -3.47
C SER A 125 19.95 -21.05 -3.44
N SER A 126 19.70 -20.49 -2.25
CA SER A 126 18.75 -19.40 -2.02
C SER A 126 19.24 -18.00 -2.35
N THR A 127 20.55 -17.85 -2.47
CA THR A 127 21.18 -16.56 -2.77
C THR A 127 20.66 -16.03 -4.09
N ASN A 128 20.33 -16.92 -5.05
CA ASN A 128 19.90 -16.53 -6.39
C ASN A 128 18.45 -16.02 -6.43
N GLU A 129 17.49 -16.69 -5.78
CA GLU A 129 16.08 -16.26 -5.77
C GLU A 129 15.87 -14.98 -4.97
N TRP A 130 16.52 -14.86 -3.82
CA TRP A 130 16.47 -13.65 -3.02
C TRP A 130 17.13 -12.47 -3.76
N LEU A 131 18.26 -12.69 -4.42
CA LEU A 131 18.91 -11.66 -5.23
C LEU A 131 18.05 -11.26 -6.43
N ALA A 132 17.42 -12.21 -7.12
CA ALA A 132 16.49 -11.94 -8.22
C ALA A 132 15.28 -11.12 -7.75
N PHE A 133 14.69 -11.48 -6.61
CA PHE A 133 13.62 -10.70 -5.99
C PHE A 133 14.08 -9.26 -5.68
N LYS A 134 15.24 -9.09 -5.03
CA LYS A 134 15.77 -7.76 -4.71
C LYS A 134 16.01 -6.91 -5.95
N ASN A 135 16.62 -7.49 -6.98
CA ASN A 135 16.84 -6.80 -8.25
C ASN A 135 15.51 -6.35 -8.87
N LYS A 136 14.47 -7.19 -8.81
CA LYS A 136 13.13 -6.83 -9.28
C LYS A 136 12.46 -5.75 -8.43
N TRP A 137 12.62 -5.82 -7.10
CA TRP A 137 12.05 -4.85 -6.17
C TRP A 137 12.67 -3.45 -6.31
N GLU A 138 13.98 -3.36 -6.52
CA GLU A 138 14.68 -2.08 -6.71
C GLU A 138 14.47 -1.51 -8.12
N ASN A 139 14.42 -2.37 -9.14
CA ASN A 139 14.30 -1.96 -10.55
C ASN A 139 12.88 -2.02 -11.11
N TYR A 140 11.85 -2.07 -10.27
CA TYR A 140 10.44 -2.11 -10.68
C TYR A 140 10.02 -0.98 -11.63
N ASN A 141 10.74 0.15 -11.63
CA ASN A 141 10.50 1.27 -12.54
C ASN A 141 11.06 1.04 -13.96
N SER A 142 12.13 0.25 -14.12
CA SER A 142 12.79 0.06 -15.42
C SER A 142 12.09 -0.98 -16.30
N SER A 143 11.31 -1.90 -15.71
CA SER A 143 10.48 -2.84 -16.47
C SER A 143 9.35 -2.14 -17.24
N ILE A 144 8.83 -1.01 -16.75
CA ILE A 144 7.75 -0.26 -17.40
C ILE A 144 8.26 0.55 -18.59
N LEU A 145 9.45 1.14 -18.50
CA LEU A 145 10.07 1.86 -19.62
C LEU A 145 10.34 0.95 -20.83
N ASN A 146 10.50 -0.36 -20.62
CA ASN A 146 10.70 -1.32 -21.70
C ASN A 146 9.38 -1.83 -22.31
N GLU A 147 8.26 -1.78 -21.57
CA GLU A 147 6.94 -2.16 -22.07
C GLU A 147 6.25 -1.01 -22.83
N GLU A 148 6.47 0.25 -22.43
CA GLU A 148 5.93 1.43 -23.12
C GLU A 148 6.66 1.76 -24.45
N VAL A 149 7.85 1.21 -24.66
CA VAL A 149 8.67 1.45 -25.88
C VAL A 149 8.37 0.46 -27.02
N ASN A 150 7.44 -0.47 -26.86
CA ASN A 150 7.05 -1.38 -27.96
C ASN A 150 5.61 -1.16 -28.49
N PRO A 151 5.31 -0.04 -29.17
CA PRO A 151 4.05 0.15 -29.87
C PRO A 151 3.95 -0.59 -31.22
N ASN A 152 4.92 -1.43 -31.63
CA ASN A 152 4.89 -2.10 -32.95
C ASN A 152 5.14 -3.63 -32.88
N SER A 153 4.26 -4.37 -32.21
CA SER A 153 4.13 -5.82 -32.43
C SER A 153 2.71 -6.21 -32.86
N LYS A 154 2.15 -5.47 -33.82
CA LYS A 154 1.10 -5.96 -34.73
C LYS A 154 1.33 -5.36 -36.10
N ASN A 155 1.97 -6.14 -36.97
CA ASN A 155 1.62 -6.38 -38.38
C ASN A 155 2.58 -7.43 -38.94
#